data_AF-A0A2N7GGW6-F1
#
_entry.id   AF-A0A2N7GGW6-F1
#
_cell.length_a   1.000
_cell.length_b   1.000
_cell.length_c   1.000
_cell.angle_alpha   90.00
_cell.angle_beta   90.00
_cell.angle_gamma   90.00
#
_symmetry.space_group_name_H-M   'P 1'
#
loop_
_entity.id
_entity.type
_entity.pdbx_description
1 polymer ?
#
loop_
_entity_poly.entity_id
_entity_poly.type
_entity_poly.pdbx_seq_one_letter_code
_entity_poly.pdbx_strand_id
1 'polypeptide(L)'
;MSVEHTPPSTYILRELHDVAVPDSISWMPQTIGWKVVSVLLMIGAIYLSYRFVLRWWNNRYRGEALAALKTISIEDSHAPNKVFAILKAVLRYIEPGHANLFGHDFLERLEGYLLSSQSRVGLDEETAHIWMRSLESRSIELTKEQKQALIAYSEYWITQHKVAEGNQ
;
A
#
# COMPACT_ATOMS: atom_id res chain seq x y z
N MET A 1 -39.70 -12.84 -62.93
CA MET A 1 -39.02 -11.80 -63.73
C MET A 1 -38.65 -10.67 -62.77
N SER A 2 -37.38 -10.54 -62.41
CA SER A 2 -36.87 -9.44 -61.59
C SER A 2 -36.70 -8.20 -62.48
N VAL A 3 -37.35 -7.10 -62.12
CA VAL A 3 -37.28 -5.83 -62.84
C VAL A 3 -36.01 -5.11 -62.42
N GLU A 4 -35.14 -4.84 -63.39
CA GLU A 4 -33.92 -4.06 -63.21
C GLU A 4 -34.28 -2.57 -63.18
N HIS A 5 -34.15 -1.93 -62.01
CA HIS A 5 -34.40 -0.51 -61.86
C HIS A 5 -33.13 0.28 -62.20
N THR A 6 -33.03 0.75 -63.43
CA THR A 6 -32.02 1.75 -63.80
C THR A 6 -32.47 3.13 -63.30
N PRO A 7 -31.62 3.88 -62.58
CA PRO A 7 -31.98 5.22 -62.13
C PRO A 7 -32.20 6.14 -63.34
N PRO A 8 -33.18 7.06 -63.27
CA PRO A 8 -33.50 7.96 -64.38
C PRO A 8 -32.29 8.86 -64.70
N SER A 9 -31.83 8.81 -65.95
CA SER A 9 -30.72 9.62 -66.45
C SER A 9 -31.17 11.06 -66.73
N THR A 10 -31.46 11.82 -65.67
CA THR A 10 -31.76 13.25 -65.78
C THR A 10 -30.47 14.04 -66.00
N TYR A 11 -30.48 15.00 -66.94
CA TYR A 11 -29.31 15.84 -67.31
C TYR A 11 -28.60 16.50 -66.10
N ILE A 12 -29.33 16.73 -65.00
CA ILE A 12 -28.83 17.27 -63.73
C ILE A 12 -27.71 16.40 -63.12
N LEU A 13 -27.77 15.07 -63.26
CA LEU A 13 -26.76 14.16 -62.72
C LEU A 13 -25.49 14.09 -63.58
N ARG A 14 -25.57 14.54 -64.85
CA ARG A 14 -24.44 14.48 -65.79
C ARG A 14 -23.41 15.58 -65.56
N GLU A 15 -23.82 16.67 -64.93
CA GLU A 15 -22.95 17.77 -64.53
C GLU A 15 -22.44 17.64 -63.09
N LEU A 16 -22.79 16.55 -62.39
CA LEU A 16 -22.26 16.26 -61.06
C LEU A 16 -20.82 15.78 -61.20
N HIS A 17 -19.89 16.71 -61.15
CA HIS A 17 -18.47 16.42 -61.09
C HIS A 17 -18.15 15.77 -59.74
N ASP A 18 -17.45 14.64 -59.74
CA ASP A 18 -16.97 14.02 -58.50
C ASP A 18 -16.11 15.05 -57.75
N VAL A 19 -16.60 15.50 -56.60
CA VAL A 19 -15.85 16.41 -55.74
C VAL A 19 -14.70 15.61 -55.17
N ALA A 20 -13.47 16.00 -55.52
CA ALA A 20 -12.27 15.39 -54.96
C ALA A 20 -12.39 15.39 -53.44
N VAL A 21 -12.43 14.20 -52.84
CA VAL A 21 -12.48 14.05 -51.39
C VAL A 21 -11.19 14.67 -50.85
N PRO A 22 -11.26 15.66 -49.95
CA PRO A 22 -10.06 16.27 -49.42
C PRO A 22 -9.21 15.19 -48.75
N ASP A 23 -7.90 15.25 -48.96
CA ASP A 23 -6.97 14.37 -48.26
C ASP A 23 -7.25 14.39 -46.77
N SER A 24 -7.18 13.22 -46.14
CA SER A 24 -7.51 13.07 -44.73
C SER A 24 -6.66 14.03 -43.89
N ILE A 25 -7.33 14.91 -43.15
CA ILE A 25 -6.66 15.87 -42.28
C ILE A 25 -5.92 15.06 -41.22
N SER A 26 -4.61 15.26 -41.13
CA SER A 26 -3.81 14.63 -40.10
C SER A 26 -4.28 15.13 -38.74
N TRP A 27 -4.84 14.22 -37.93
CA TRP A 27 -5.22 14.46 -36.55
C TRP A 27 -4.00 14.61 -35.62
N MET A 28 -2.79 14.43 -36.16
CA MET A 28 -1.54 14.72 -35.47
C MET A 28 -1.24 16.23 -35.60
N PRO A 29 -1.29 16.98 -34.50
CA PRO A 29 -1.05 18.41 -34.49
C PRO A 29 0.42 18.71 -34.78
N GLN A 30 0.69 19.49 -35.83
CA GLN A 30 2.05 19.87 -36.27
C GLN A 30 2.72 20.90 -35.33
N THR A 31 2.03 21.33 -34.27
CA THR A 31 2.46 22.43 -33.40
C THR A 31 3.35 21.94 -32.24
N ILE A 32 4.34 22.77 -31.88
CA ILE A 32 5.27 22.52 -30.77
C ILE A 32 4.54 22.31 -29.42
N GLY A 33 3.31 22.80 -29.29
CA GLY A 33 2.49 22.65 -28.08
C GLY A 33 2.34 21.20 -27.62
N TRP A 34 2.24 20.23 -28.52
CA TRP A 34 2.12 18.82 -28.14
C TRP A 34 3.41 18.20 -27.64
N LYS A 35 4.57 18.72 -28.07
CA LYS A 35 5.86 18.35 -27.47
C LYS A 35 5.93 18.86 -26.03
N VAL A 36 5.48 20.09 -25.78
CA VAL A 36 5.41 20.67 -24.43
C VAL A 36 4.46 19.85 -23.54
N VAL A 37 3.27 19.51 -24.04
CA VAL A 37 2.32 18.65 -23.30
C VAL A 37 2.92 17.28 -23.03
N SER A 38 3.59 16.65 -24.02
CA SER A 38 4.24 15.36 -23.85
C SER A 38 5.34 15.39 -22.79
N VAL A 39 6.18 16.43 -22.77
CA VAL A 39 7.21 16.63 -21.75
C VAL A 39 6.57 16.81 -20.37
N LEU A 40 5.50 17.59 -20.27
CA LEU A 40 4.80 17.82 -19.00
C LEU A 40 4.18 16.52 -18.47
N LEU A 41 3.53 15.74 -19.33
CA LEU A 41 3.01 14.41 -18.99
C LEU A 41 4.13 13.46 -18.56
N MET A 42 5.28 13.48 -19.24
CA MET A 42 6.43 12.65 -18.87
C MET A 42 6.95 13.00 -17.47
N ILE A 43 7.10 14.30 -17.15
CA ILE A 43 7.53 14.75 -15.82
C ILE A 43 6.50 14.32 -14.76
N GLY A 44 5.21 14.50 -15.03
CA GLY A 44 4.15 14.06 -14.14
C GLY A 44 4.18 12.55 -13.90
N ALA A 45 4.39 11.76 -14.96
CA ALA A 45 4.52 10.30 -14.85
C ALA A 45 5.72 9.90 -14.00
N ILE A 46 6.90 10.51 -14.23
CA ILE A 46 8.11 10.24 -13.43
C ILE A 46 7.87 10.57 -11.96
N TYR A 47 7.27 11.73 -11.66
CA TYR A 47 6.96 12.15 -10.30
C TYR A 47 6.00 11.18 -9.60
N LEU A 48 4.92 10.78 -10.30
CA LEU A 48 3.97 9.80 -9.76
C LEU A 48 4.65 8.44 -9.54
N SER A 49 5.40 7.94 -10.52
CA SER A 49 6.15 6.68 -10.40
C SER A 49 7.12 6.72 -9.22
N TYR A 50 7.85 7.82 -9.03
CA TYR A 50 8.74 8.02 -7.89
C TYR A 50 7.99 7.93 -6.56
N ARG A 51 6.85 8.64 -6.45
CA ARG A 51 5.99 8.60 -5.25
C ARG A 51 5.45 7.19 -4.97
N PHE A 52 5.02 6.48 -6.01
CA PHE A 52 4.55 5.09 -5.90
C PHE A 52 5.67 4.15 -5.44
N VAL A 53 6.87 4.28 -6.01
CA VAL A 53 8.04 3.46 -5.62
C VAL A 53 8.44 3.73 -4.19
N LEU A 54 8.52 5.00 -3.75
CA LEU A 54 8.81 5.35 -2.37
C LEU A 54 7.77 4.75 -1.42
N ARG A 55 6.48 4.86 -1.77
CA ARG A 55 5.40 4.30 -0.97
C ARG A 55 5.44 2.77 -0.93
N TRP A 56 5.84 2.12 -2.01
CA TRP A 56 6.03 0.67 -2.05
C TRP A 56 7.23 0.22 -1.21
N TRP A 57 8.38 0.90 -1.30
CA TRP A 57 9.56 0.67 -0.45
C TRP A 57 9.22 0.86 1.03
N ASN A 58 8.52 1.95 1.35
CA ASN A 58 8.05 2.23 2.71
C ASN A 58 6.96 1.26 3.18
N ASN A 59 6.46 0.35 2.35
CA ASN A 59 5.51 -0.68 2.77
C ASN A 59 6.15 -2.08 2.78
N ARG A 60 7.37 -2.23 2.27
CA ARG A 60 8.07 -3.51 2.16
C ARG A 60 8.38 -4.11 3.53
N TYR A 61 8.84 -3.30 4.48
CA TYR A 61 9.15 -3.78 5.85
C TYR A 61 7.93 -4.40 6.53
N ARG A 62 6.70 -3.93 6.23
CA ARG A 62 5.47 -4.52 6.78
C ARG A 62 5.27 -5.94 6.28
N GLY A 63 5.51 -6.16 4.99
CA GLY A 63 5.47 -7.50 4.39
C GLY A 63 6.48 -8.45 5.03
N GLU A 64 7.71 -7.99 5.23
CA GLU A 64 8.77 -8.79 5.87
C GLU A 64 8.44 -9.09 7.34
N ALA A 65 7.92 -8.12 8.10
CA ALA A 65 7.52 -8.30 9.49
C ALA A 65 6.31 -9.24 9.63
N LEU A 66 5.31 -9.13 8.75
CA LEU A 66 4.17 -10.07 8.71
C LEU A 66 4.61 -11.48 8.33
N ALA A 67 5.52 -11.61 7.36
CA ALA A 67 6.09 -12.91 7.01
C ALA A 67 6.83 -13.52 8.20
N ALA A 68 7.61 -12.73 8.94
CA ALA A 68 8.29 -13.18 10.14
C ALA A 68 7.30 -13.62 11.24
N LEU A 69 6.22 -12.86 11.49
CA LEU A 69 5.19 -13.25 12.47
C LEU A 69 4.53 -14.59 12.13
N LYS A 70 4.24 -14.85 10.85
CA LYS A 70 3.64 -16.11 10.39
C LYS A 70 4.49 -17.35 10.65
N THR A 71 5.80 -17.18 10.84
CA THR A 71 6.72 -18.28 11.19
C THR A 71 6.68 -18.65 12.67
N ILE A 72 6.07 -17.82 13.52
CA ILE A 72 6.00 -18.04 14.96
C ILE A 72 4.86 -19.02 15.27
N SER A 73 5.19 -20.12 15.94
CA SER A 73 4.21 -21.06 16.45
C SER A 73 3.77 -20.68 17.87
N ILE A 74 2.49 -20.84 18.19
CA ILE A 74 1.95 -20.71 19.55
C ILE A 74 2.52 -21.76 20.52
N GLU A 75 3.10 -22.83 19.99
CA GLU A 75 3.73 -23.88 20.79
C GLU A 75 5.18 -23.55 21.17
N ASP A 76 5.77 -22.54 20.55
CA ASP A 76 7.14 -22.11 20.83
C ASP A 76 7.19 -21.30 22.14
N SER A 77 8.03 -21.72 23.10
CA SER A 77 8.29 -20.96 24.34
C SER A 77 8.94 -19.60 24.06
N HIS A 78 9.67 -19.46 22.94
CA HIS A 78 10.29 -18.19 22.53
C HIS A 78 9.39 -17.29 21.67
N ALA A 79 8.14 -17.67 21.43
CA ALA A 79 7.19 -16.86 20.68
C ALA A 79 7.10 -15.40 21.19
N PRO A 80 6.97 -15.11 22.51
CA PRO A 80 6.87 -13.74 23.01
C PRO A 80 8.11 -12.90 22.70
N ASN A 81 9.31 -13.50 22.79
CA ASN A 81 10.58 -12.83 22.49
C ASN A 81 10.72 -12.54 20.99
N LYS A 82 10.30 -13.49 20.13
CA LYS A 82 10.31 -13.31 18.68
C LYS A 82 9.36 -12.21 18.26
N VAL A 83 8.13 -12.19 18.79
CA VAL A 83 7.16 -11.12 18.55
C VAL A 83 7.74 -9.77 18.98
N PHE A 84 8.30 -9.70 20.19
CA PHE A 84 8.94 -8.48 20.68
C PHE A 84 10.07 -8.00 19.76
N ALA A 85 10.96 -8.89 19.33
CA ALA A 85 12.06 -8.55 18.44
C ALA A 85 11.56 -7.99 17.09
N ILE A 86 10.51 -8.60 16.51
CA ILE A 86 9.91 -8.14 15.25
C ILE A 86 9.30 -6.75 15.43
N LEU A 87 8.44 -6.57 16.45
CA LEU A 87 7.79 -5.28 16.68
C LEU A 87 8.83 -4.19 17.01
N LYS A 88 9.87 -4.51 17.77
CA LYS A 88 10.97 -3.59 18.06
C LYS A 88 11.77 -3.22 16.81
N ALA A 89 12.01 -4.16 15.91
CA ALA A 89 12.65 -3.89 14.62
C ALA A 89 11.80 -2.96 13.75
N VAL A 90 10.47 -3.18 13.70
CA VAL A 90 9.55 -2.29 12.99
C VAL A 90 9.54 -0.90 13.63
N LEU A 91 9.46 -0.80 14.95
CA LEU A 91 9.46 0.48 15.66
C LEU A 91 10.74 1.29 15.41
N ARG A 92 11.89 0.61 15.40
CA ARG A 92 13.19 1.19 15.04
C ARG A 92 13.26 1.64 13.58
N TYR A 93 12.61 0.92 12.68
CA TYR A 93 12.51 1.32 11.28
C TYR A 93 11.66 2.58 11.11
N ILE A 94 10.56 2.69 11.87
CA ILE A 94 9.69 3.86 11.86
C ILE A 94 10.43 5.09 12.40
N GLU A 95 11.08 4.97 13.56
CA GLU A 95 11.88 6.04 14.13
C GLU A 95 13.02 5.43 14.97
N PRO A 96 14.29 5.68 14.59
CA PRO A 96 15.45 5.08 15.27
C PRO A 96 15.54 5.38 16.77
N GLY A 97 14.93 6.49 17.23
CA GLY A 97 14.89 6.89 18.64
C GLY A 97 14.15 5.91 19.56
N HIS A 98 13.30 5.05 19.01
CA HIS A 98 12.55 4.05 19.80
C HIS A 98 13.34 2.79 20.16
N ALA A 99 14.61 2.68 19.76
CA ALA A 99 15.41 1.47 19.98
C ALA A 99 15.54 1.07 21.47
N ASN A 100 15.46 2.04 22.38
CA ASN A 100 15.62 1.80 23.82
C ASN A 100 14.31 1.50 24.55
N LEU A 101 13.16 1.58 23.87
CA LEU A 101 11.87 1.35 24.51
C LEU A 101 11.71 -0.12 24.94
N PHE A 102 11.09 -0.29 26.11
CA PHE A 102 10.75 -1.58 26.72
C PHE A 102 9.56 -1.38 27.68
N GLY A 103 8.89 -2.47 28.07
CA GLY A 103 7.86 -2.41 29.11
C GLY A 103 6.66 -1.55 28.70
N HIS A 104 6.20 -0.72 29.63
CA HIS A 104 5.04 0.15 29.43
C HIS A 104 5.27 1.19 28.32
N ASP A 105 6.41 1.88 28.30
CA ASP A 105 6.72 2.91 27.29
C ASP A 105 6.71 2.34 25.87
N PHE A 106 7.10 1.06 25.73
CA PHE A 106 7.02 0.36 24.45
C PHE A 106 5.57 0.11 24.03
N LEU A 107 4.72 -0.38 24.94
CA LEU A 107 3.30 -0.63 24.67
C LEU A 107 2.55 0.67 24.35
N GLU A 108 2.76 1.72 25.15
CA GLU A 108 2.19 3.04 24.91
C GLU A 108 2.59 3.57 23.53
N ARG A 109 3.85 3.37 23.13
CA ARG A 109 4.31 3.76 21.80
C ARG A 109 3.62 3.00 20.69
N LEU A 110 3.40 1.69 20.83
CA LEU A 110 2.66 0.91 19.85
C LEU A 110 1.23 1.46 19.69
N GLU A 111 0.55 1.72 20.80
CA GLU A 111 -0.80 2.28 20.78
C GLU A 111 -0.86 3.67 20.17
N GLY A 112 0.16 4.51 20.40
CA GLY A 112 0.26 5.85 19.82
C GLY A 112 0.32 5.87 18.28
N TYR A 113 0.71 4.76 17.65
CA TYR A 113 0.68 4.62 16.19
C TYR A 113 -0.65 4.12 15.62
N LEU A 114 -1.59 3.69 16.47
CA LEU A 114 -2.94 3.33 16.06
C LEU A 114 -3.82 4.57 16.03
N LEU A 115 -4.68 4.69 15.02
CA LEU A 115 -5.71 5.73 15.03
C LEU A 115 -6.65 5.48 16.21
N SER A 116 -6.80 6.49 17.08
CA SER A 116 -7.63 6.47 18.29
C SER A 116 -9.11 6.09 18.06
N SER A 117 -9.60 6.15 16.82
CA SER A 117 -10.97 5.73 16.46
C SER A 117 -11.12 4.27 16.02
N GLN A 118 -10.01 3.53 15.83
CA GLN A 118 -10.02 2.16 15.29
C GLN A 118 -9.50 1.09 16.27
N SER A 119 -9.11 1.46 17.49
CA SER A 119 -8.58 0.52 18.49
C SER A 119 -9.69 -0.40 19.05
N ARG A 120 -10.20 -1.32 18.21
CA ARG A 120 -11.12 -2.40 18.60
C ARG A 120 -10.38 -3.70 18.93
N VAL A 121 -9.10 -3.78 18.56
CA VAL A 121 -8.21 -4.93 18.81
C VAL A 121 -7.02 -4.41 19.63
N GLY A 122 -7.27 -4.19 20.92
CA GLY A 122 -6.22 -3.96 21.91
C GLY A 122 -5.75 -5.29 22.48
N LEU A 123 -4.48 -5.35 22.88
CA LEU A 123 -4.01 -6.44 23.73
C LEU A 123 -4.62 -6.23 25.11
N ASP A 124 -5.20 -7.27 25.72
CA ASP A 124 -5.70 -7.16 27.08
C ASP A 124 -4.55 -6.82 28.05
N GLU A 125 -4.85 -6.02 29.06
CA GLU A 125 -3.85 -5.48 29.99
C GLU A 125 -3.10 -6.59 30.73
N GLU A 126 -3.78 -7.70 31.04
CA GLU A 126 -3.19 -8.87 31.68
C GLU A 126 -2.14 -9.53 30.76
N THR A 127 -2.48 -9.82 29.52
CA THR A 127 -1.57 -10.41 28.52
C THR A 127 -0.41 -9.48 28.23
N ALA A 128 -0.66 -8.17 28.12
CA ALA A 128 0.40 -7.18 27.91
C ALA A 128 1.40 -7.16 29.08
N HIS A 129 0.90 -7.19 30.32
CA HIS A 129 1.73 -7.23 31.52
C HIS A 129 2.51 -8.55 31.63
N ILE A 130 1.86 -9.71 31.41
CA ILE A 130 2.51 -11.03 31.43
C ILE A 130 3.57 -11.12 30.33
N TRP A 131 3.28 -10.59 29.14
CA TRP A 131 4.23 -10.51 28.04
C TRP A 131 5.50 -9.77 28.45
N MET A 132 5.40 -8.54 28.98
CA MET A 132 6.59 -7.80 29.38
C MET A 132 7.43 -8.53 30.43
N ARG A 133 6.78 -9.18 31.41
CA ARG A 133 7.50 -9.96 32.44
C ARG A 133 8.12 -11.24 31.88
N SER A 134 7.50 -11.89 30.89
CA SER A 134 8.05 -13.08 30.23
C SER A 134 9.35 -12.81 29.46
N LEU A 135 9.56 -11.55 29.01
CA LEU A 135 10.78 -11.15 28.33
C LEU A 135 11.98 -11.06 29.29
N GLU A 136 11.73 -10.74 30.55
CA GLU A 136 12.76 -10.63 31.61
C GLU A 136 13.01 -11.95 32.31
N SER A 137 11.95 -12.73 32.58
CA SER A 137 12.04 -13.99 33.31
C SER A 137 11.57 -15.17 32.47
N ARG A 138 12.45 -16.17 32.35
CA ARG A 138 12.16 -17.45 31.70
C ARG A 138 11.14 -18.30 32.46
N SER A 139 10.83 -17.98 33.71
CA SER A 139 9.85 -18.71 34.53
C SER A 139 8.40 -18.33 34.23
N ILE A 140 8.18 -17.23 33.51
CA ILE A 140 6.85 -16.72 33.18
C ILE A 140 6.60 -17.06 31.71
N GLU A 141 5.64 -17.94 31.47
CA GLU A 141 5.22 -18.32 30.12
C GLU A 141 3.79 -17.88 29.85
N LEU A 142 3.55 -17.43 28.62
CA LEU A 142 2.21 -17.10 28.16
C LEU A 142 1.46 -18.39 27.83
N THR A 143 0.16 -18.42 28.11
CA THR A 143 -0.71 -19.50 27.66
C THR A 143 -0.80 -19.52 26.13
N LYS A 144 -1.27 -20.63 25.55
CA LYS A 144 -1.48 -20.72 24.09
C LYS A 144 -2.45 -19.64 23.60
N GLU A 145 -3.49 -19.33 24.37
CA GLU A 145 -4.47 -18.28 24.08
C GLU A 145 -3.84 -16.88 24.11
N GLN A 146 -3.02 -16.59 25.13
CA GLN A 146 -2.29 -15.32 25.24
C GLN A 146 -1.29 -15.14 24.10
N LYS A 147 -0.57 -16.20 23.71
CA LYS A 147 0.33 -16.16 22.54
C LYS A 147 -0.45 -15.90 21.25
N GLN A 148 -1.61 -16.52 21.09
CA GLN A 148 -2.46 -16.30 19.93
C GLN A 148 -3.00 -14.86 19.87
N ALA A 149 -3.47 -14.33 20.99
CA ALA A 149 -3.91 -12.94 21.11
C ALA A 149 -2.76 -11.97 20.80
N LEU A 150 -1.56 -12.24 21.32
CA LEU A 150 -0.36 -11.44 21.08
C LEU A 150 0.04 -11.43 19.58
N ILE A 151 0.03 -12.59 18.92
CA ILE A 151 0.32 -12.67 17.48
C ILE A 151 -0.74 -11.91 16.67
N ALA A 152 -2.03 -12.12 16.98
CA ALA A 152 -3.12 -11.44 16.29
C ALA A 152 -3.07 -9.91 16.46
N TYR A 153 -2.80 -9.43 17.69
CA TYR A 153 -2.57 -8.02 17.97
C TYR A 153 -1.38 -7.48 17.16
N SER A 154 -0.27 -8.23 17.10
CA SER A 154 0.93 -7.82 16.38
C SER A 154 0.69 -7.72 14.87
N GLU A 155 -0.04 -8.67 14.28
CA GLU A 155 -0.44 -8.63 12.87
C GLU A 155 -1.37 -7.43 12.58
N TYR A 156 -2.34 -7.20 13.46
CA TYR A 156 -3.23 -6.05 13.38
C TYR A 156 -2.44 -4.74 13.45
N TRP A 157 -1.53 -4.61 14.41
CA TRP A 157 -0.71 -3.42 14.57
C TRP A 157 0.20 -3.18 13.34
N ILE A 158 0.89 -4.20 12.83
CA ILE A 158 1.74 -4.05 11.64
C ILE A 158 0.92 -3.62 10.41
N THR A 159 -0.32 -4.08 10.27
CA THR A 159 -1.17 -3.70 9.13
C THR A 159 -1.76 -2.30 9.27
N GLN A 160 -2.11 -1.87 10.48
CA GLN A 160 -2.88 -0.64 10.71
C GLN A 160 -2.06 0.56 11.21
N HIS A 161 -0.85 0.37 11.73
CA HIS A 161 -0.07 1.49 12.27
C HIS A 161 0.15 2.55 11.20
N LYS A 162 -0.02 3.81 11.59
CA LYS A 162 0.23 4.95 10.72
C LYS A 162 1.59 5.54 11.02
N VAL A 163 2.53 5.32 10.11
CA VAL A 163 3.72 6.17 10.06
C VAL A 163 3.23 7.52 9.53
N ALA A 164 3.36 8.57 10.33
CA ALA A 164 3.19 9.92 9.80
C ALA A 164 4.11 10.03 8.59
N GLU A 165 3.56 10.25 7.39
CA GLU A 165 4.40 10.55 6.24
C GLU A 165 5.09 11.87 6.58
N GLY A 166 6.31 11.76 7.13
CA GLY A 166 7.18 12.88 7.39
C GLY A 166 7.25 13.66 6.10
N ASN A 167 6.77 14.89 6.16
CA ASN A 167 6.91 15.89 5.12
C ASN A 167 8.41 16.08 4.90
N GLN A 168 8.97 15.34 3.93
CA GLN A 168 10.29 15.64 3.37
C GLN A 168 10.19 16.91 2.54
#